data_AF-W9CI65-F1
#
_entry.id   AF-W9CI65-F1
#
_cell.length_a   1.000
_cell.length_b   1.000
_cell.length_c   1.000
_cell.angle_alpha   90.00
_cell.angle_beta   90.00
_cell.angle_gamma   90.00
#
_symmetry.space_group_name_H-M   'P 1'
#
loop_
_entity.id
_entity.type
_entity.pdbx_description
1 polymer ?
#
loop_
_entity_poly.entity_id
_entity_poly.type
_entity_poly.pdbx_seq_one_letter_code
_entity_poly.pdbx_strand_id
1 'polypeptide(L)'
;MAKLELMRELSTLHWLSGSAIAVVLSIFTWAFSRLKLHPLAAIPGPPHWILSRLPFAWALRQGEFVHRIASLHQEYGPVVRVASNEVSFADERAWDAFYAPYRKTSYLPKSPYCRAWTFSWGIRACFHREIMREHEPMILQNADILISQLKTEASKNAPVDIVDWFEYAAFDIVGDLAFSKSFHSMEDNEFHYLVNALRRVLHAFTQAVVPRILGLEMIWTWIVPRVSRQKQMAYHKSLNYFTHQRQAQGETPGKKDLMTYFTDRGDGKGLSIAETENAIGDIMIAGSETVASTLAAICYHIVRNSEAYRLLTTEIRQSFDREQSIIASAVAELLCLNAVMDEAMRLCPSLPMVMPRMVTEPGMEVCGHWLPSGTLVTFCQLAAYTSPTNFASPKEFIPERWLPDSQIKPHNTNVYHPFSVGPRDCVGKAFGFAEVRLILAKLIWNFDLSLGEKDWDWYTQKAFLEDLGTDVMVRIQSAVSIGDEVYALTVPAEIFQIEKLSLGNPLIEILALAYWMDNAHQIVIICDQLDPLKFYRQFQNADKRQAIERGGADNDYKSQKLTRMLLSTTSSYTATVLADKSKNGSTTSHIPIVSGDAEPLELYDIPSHEPDAAHLAIRQGKSWSVEGSNE
;
A
#
# COMPACT_ATOMS: atom_id res chain seq x y z
N MET A 1 7.22 -18.14 -79.55
CA MET A 1 7.99 -17.92 -78.31
C MET A 1 7.35 -16.78 -77.51
N ALA A 2 7.52 -15.51 -77.87
CA ALA A 2 6.97 -14.36 -77.12
C ALA A 2 5.44 -14.40 -76.85
N LYS A 3 4.60 -14.82 -77.81
CA LYS A 3 3.14 -14.98 -77.59
C LYS A 3 2.78 -16.10 -76.59
N LEU A 4 3.59 -17.17 -76.52
CA LEU A 4 3.39 -18.28 -75.59
C LEU A 4 3.83 -17.91 -74.18
N GLU A 5 4.90 -17.12 -74.04
CA GLU A 5 5.32 -16.53 -72.77
C GLU A 5 4.28 -15.53 -72.25
N LEU A 6 3.79 -14.63 -73.10
CA LEU A 6 2.75 -13.67 -72.74
C LEU A 6 1.45 -14.38 -72.27
N MET A 7 1.01 -15.44 -72.96
CA MET A 7 -0.16 -16.23 -72.54
C MET A 7 0.08 -17.00 -71.23
N ARG A 8 1.32 -17.42 -70.96
CA ARG A 8 1.70 -18.08 -69.70
C ARG A 8 1.75 -17.07 -68.54
N GLU A 9 2.25 -15.86 -68.78
CA GLU A 9 2.26 -14.76 -67.80
C GLU A 9 0.85 -14.23 -67.50
N LEU A 10 -0.01 -14.10 -68.51
CA LEU A 10 -1.41 -13.78 -68.28
C LEU A 10 -2.09 -14.88 -67.46
N SER A 11 -1.88 -16.17 -67.76
CA SER A 11 -2.52 -17.24 -66.99
C SER A 11 -2.02 -17.31 -65.54
N THR A 12 -0.73 -17.12 -65.28
CA THR A 12 -0.20 -17.03 -63.90
C THR A 12 -0.75 -15.82 -63.16
N LEU A 13 -0.89 -14.65 -63.81
CA LEU A 13 -1.50 -13.47 -63.20
C LEU A 13 -2.97 -13.68 -62.83
N HIS A 14 -3.75 -14.37 -63.68
CA HIS A 14 -5.14 -14.73 -63.36
C HIS A 14 -5.22 -15.68 -62.15
N TRP A 15 -4.36 -16.71 -62.08
CA TRP A 15 -4.31 -17.60 -60.93
C TRP A 15 -3.91 -16.88 -59.65
N LEU A 16 -2.90 -16.01 -59.69
CA LEU A 16 -2.47 -15.20 -58.55
C LEU A 16 -3.58 -14.24 -58.09
N SER A 17 -4.26 -13.57 -59.02
CA SER A 17 -5.38 -12.67 -58.70
C SER A 17 -6.58 -13.43 -58.10
N GLY A 18 -6.92 -14.60 -58.66
CA GLY A 18 -7.97 -15.47 -58.14
C GLY A 18 -7.64 -15.99 -56.74
N SER A 19 -6.39 -16.41 -56.49
CA SER A 19 -5.92 -16.82 -55.16
C SER A 19 -5.96 -15.66 -54.17
N ALA A 20 -5.53 -14.45 -54.57
CA ALA A 20 -5.61 -13.27 -53.71
C ALA A 20 -7.06 -12.93 -53.34
N ILE A 21 -7.99 -12.95 -54.30
CA ILE A 21 -9.42 -12.71 -54.05
C ILE A 21 -9.99 -13.77 -53.10
N ALA A 22 -9.67 -15.05 -53.33
CA ALA A 22 -10.13 -16.13 -52.46
C ALA A 22 -9.61 -15.98 -51.01
N VAL A 23 -8.35 -15.58 -50.84
CA VAL A 23 -7.77 -15.29 -49.53
C VAL A 23 -8.48 -14.11 -48.86
N VAL A 24 -8.72 -13.01 -49.58
CA VAL A 24 -9.44 -11.84 -49.04
C VAL A 24 -10.86 -12.21 -48.63
N LEU A 25 -11.61 -12.93 -49.47
CA LEU A 25 -12.96 -13.39 -49.16
C LEU A 25 -12.99 -14.34 -47.97
N SER A 26 -11.98 -15.22 -47.85
CA SER A 26 -11.84 -16.13 -46.73
C SER A 26 -11.59 -15.38 -45.42
N ILE A 27 -10.69 -14.40 -45.42
CA ILE A 27 -10.40 -13.53 -44.27
C ILE A 27 -11.64 -12.71 -43.90
N PHE A 28 -12.34 -12.14 -44.87
CA PHE A 28 -13.55 -11.36 -44.64
C PHE A 28 -14.67 -12.23 -44.03
N THR A 29 -14.93 -13.40 -44.61
CA THR A 29 -15.95 -14.34 -44.11
C THR A 29 -15.61 -14.81 -42.70
N TRP A 30 -14.33 -15.14 -42.45
CA TRP A 30 -13.84 -15.48 -41.13
C TRP A 30 -14.06 -14.33 -40.14
N ALA A 31 -13.68 -13.09 -40.49
CA ALA A 31 -13.82 -11.94 -39.60
C ALA A 31 -15.29 -11.61 -39.31
N PHE A 32 -16.13 -11.61 -40.35
CA PHE A 32 -17.56 -11.39 -40.24
C PHE A 32 -18.22 -12.44 -39.34
N SER A 33 -17.87 -13.72 -39.52
CA SER A 33 -18.40 -14.79 -38.67
C SER A 33 -18.02 -14.62 -37.20
N ARG A 34 -16.78 -14.21 -36.90
CA ARG A 34 -16.31 -13.98 -35.52
C ARG A 34 -16.95 -12.77 -34.83
N LEU A 35 -17.22 -11.71 -35.60
CA LEU A 35 -17.78 -10.46 -35.07
C LEU A 35 -19.30 -10.49 -34.97
N LYS A 36 -20.01 -11.12 -35.93
CA LYS A 36 -21.47 -11.02 -36.04
C LYS A 36 -22.22 -12.34 -35.82
N LEU A 37 -21.61 -13.48 -36.14
CA LEU A 37 -22.26 -14.79 -36.04
C LEU A 37 -21.79 -15.63 -34.85
N HIS A 38 -20.76 -15.16 -34.14
CA HIS A 38 -20.26 -15.85 -32.96
C HIS A 38 -21.29 -15.79 -31.82
N PRO A 39 -21.41 -16.83 -30.97
CA PRO A 39 -22.36 -16.80 -29.85
C PRO A 39 -22.16 -15.60 -28.89
N LEU A 40 -20.91 -15.12 -28.79
CA LEU A 40 -20.53 -13.94 -28.01
C LEU A 40 -20.64 -12.60 -28.79
N ALA A 41 -21.33 -12.56 -29.94
CA ALA A 41 -21.42 -11.36 -30.79
C ALA A 41 -22.21 -10.21 -30.14
N ALA A 42 -23.09 -10.53 -29.18
CA ALA A 42 -23.84 -9.53 -28.41
C ALA A 42 -22.98 -8.77 -27.39
N ILE A 43 -21.81 -9.29 -27.02
CA ILE A 43 -20.92 -8.68 -26.04
C ILE A 43 -19.97 -7.71 -26.76
N PRO A 44 -19.92 -6.43 -26.36
CA PRO A 44 -19.10 -5.43 -27.01
C PRO A 44 -17.61 -5.65 -26.77
N GLY A 45 -16.77 -5.13 -27.66
CA GLY A 45 -15.31 -5.13 -27.50
C GLY A 45 -14.60 -4.70 -28.79
N PRO A 46 -13.29 -4.40 -28.73
CA PRO A 46 -12.55 -3.95 -29.88
C PRO A 46 -12.45 -5.04 -30.96
N PRO A 47 -12.78 -4.75 -32.24
CA PRO A 47 -12.75 -5.77 -33.29
C PRO A 47 -11.40 -6.48 -33.43
N HIS A 48 -10.28 -5.77 -33.27
CA HIS A 48 -8.95 -6.35 -33.40
C HIS A 48 -8.57 -7.31 -32.26
N TRP A 49 -9.14 -7.13 -31.05
CA TRP A 49 -9.01 -8.09 -29.94
C TRP A 49 -9.95 -9.29 -30.12
N ILE A 50 -11.16 -9.06 -30.63
CA ILE A 50 -12.12 -10.14 -30.91
C ILE A 50 -11.59 -11.08 -32.00
N LEU A 51 -10.95 -10.53 -33.03
CA LEU A 51 -10.42 -11.29 -34.16
C LEU A 51 -9.11 -12.00 -33.84
N SER A 52 -8.27 -11.43 -32.97
CA SER A 52 -6.92 -11.94 -32.73
C SER A 52 -6.53 -11.86 -31.26
N ARG A 53 -5.82 -12.87 -30.78
CA ARG A 53 -5.17 -12.86 -29.45
C ARG A 53 -3.83 -12.11 -29.44
N LEU A 54 -3.38 -11.59 -30.57
CA LEU A 54 -2.10 -10.84 -30.65
C LEU A 54 -2.10 -9.56 -29.79
N PRO A 55 -3.14 -8.70 -29.80
CA PRO A 55 -3.18 -7.53 -28.92
C PRO A 55 -3.15 -7.92 -27.44
N PHE A 56 -3.86 -8.98 -27.07
CA PHE A 56 -3.87 -9.56 -25.72
C PHE A 56 -2.45 -10.00 -25.31
N ALA A 57 -1.82 -10.84 -26.13
CA ALA A 57 -0.47 -11.35 -25.92
C ALA A 57 0.57 -10.23 -25.86
N TRP A 58 0.44 -9.23 -26.73
CA TRP A 58 1.32 -8.06 -26.77
C TRP A 58 1.18 -7.22 -25.49
N ALA A 59 -0.05 -6.94 -25.07
CA ALA A 59 -0.33 -6.20 -23.84
C ALA A 59 0.24 -6.92 -22.61
N LEU A 60 0.09 -8.24 -22.53
CA LEU A 60 0.68 -9.06 -21.46
C LEU A 60 2.20 -9.01 -21.48
N ARG A 61 2.81 -9.09 -22.67
CA ARG A 61 4.26 -8.99 -22.83
C ARG A 61 4.83 -7.63 -22.41
N GLN A 62 4.08 -6.55 -22.62
CA GLN A 62 4.50 -5.18 -22.27
C GLN A 62 4.22 -4.81 -20.81
N GLY A 63 3.46 -5.62 -20.06
CA GLY A 63 3.02 -5.29 -18.71
C GLY A 63 1.89 -4.25 -18.67
N GLU A 64 1.21 -4.01 -19.79
CA GLU A 64 0.11 -3.04 -19.89
C GLU A 64 -1.26 -3.71 -19.90
N PHE A 65 -1.30 -5.04 -19.78
CA PHE A 65 -2.51 -5.84 -19.98
C PHE A 65 -3.67 -5.36 -19.13
N VAL A 66 -3.48 -5.21 -17.84
CA VAL A 66 -4.58 -4.92 -16.92
C VAL A 66 -5.08 -3.49 -17.09
N HIS A 67 -4.17 -2.53 -17.31
CA HIS A 67 -4.54 -1.15 -17.63
C HIS A 67 -5.31 -1.04 -18.95
N ARG A 68 -4.92 -1.81 -19.98
CA ARG A 68 -5.66 -1.88 -21.25
C ARG A 68 -7.04 -2.51 -21.05
N ILE A 69 -7.18 -3.57 -20.27
CA ILE A 69 -8.50 -4.17 -19.98
C ILE A 69 -9.38 -3.16 -19.22
N ALA A 70 -8.82 -2.45 -18.24
CA ALA A 70 -9.53 -1.41 -17.51
C ALA A 70 -9.98 -0.25 -18.41
N SER A 71 -9.15 0.19 -19.38
CA SER A 71 -9.57 1.21 -20.34
C SER A 71 -10.66 0.71 -21.29
N LEU A 72 -10.63 -0.56 -21.69
CA LEU A 72 -11.71 -1.16 -22.47
C LEU A 72 -13.03 -1.20 -21.69
N HIS A 73 -13.00 -1.45 -20.38
CA HIS A 73 -14.19 -1.35 -19.55
C HIS A 73 -14.75 0.08 -19.44
N GLN A 74 -13.89 1.10 -19.49
CA GLN A 74 -14.32 2.50 -19.55
C GLN A 74 -15.02 2.83 -20.88
N GLU A 75 -14.60 2.22 -21.99
CA GLU A 75 -15.16 2.47 -23.33
C GLU A 75 -16.43 1.64 -23.62
N TYR A 76 -16.41 0.35 -23.29
CA TYR A 76 -17.44 -0.62 -23.69
C TYR A 76 -18.41 -1.00 -22.56
N GLY A 77 -18.11 -0.63 -21.31
CA GLY A 77 -18.95 -0.90 -20.14
C GLY A 77 -18.50 -2.10 -19.30
N PRO A 78 -19.36 -2.61 -18.39
CA PRO A 78 -18.96 -3.58 -17.36
C PRO A 78 -18.72 -5.01 -17.87
N VAL A 79 -19.10 -5.33 -19.11
CA VAL A 79 -18.88 -6.66 -19.73
C VAL A 79 -18.25 -6.47 -21.10
N VAL A 80 -17.02 -6.95 -21.28
CA VAL A 80 -16.23 -6.69 -22.49
C VAL A 80 -15.61 -7.97 -23.05
N ARG A 81 -15.75 -8.18 -24.36
CA ARG A 81 -15.14 -9.29 -25.09
C ARG A 81 -13.69 -8.93 -25.46
N VAL A 82 -12.74 -9.60 -24.82
CA VAL A 82 -11.30 -9.30 -24.90
C VAL A 82 -10.50 -10.35 -25.70
N ALA A 83 -11.16 -11.41 -26.16
CA ALA A 83 -10.66 -12.27 -27.23
C ALA A 83 -11.82 -12.95 -27.97
N SER A 84 -11.53 -13.76 -28.99
CA SER A 84 -12.56 -14.51 -29.71
C SER A 84 -13.47 -15.34 -28.78
N ASN A 85 -12.92 -15.92 -27.73
CA ASN A 85 -13.63 -16.76 -26.76
C ASN A 85 -13.39 -16.33 -25.30
N GLU A 86 -13.04 -15.06 -25.05
CA GLU A 86 -12.74 -14.57 -23.70
C GLU A 86 -13.46 -13.26 -23.41
N VAL A 87 -14.04 -13.19 -22.20
CA VAL A 87 -14.85 -12.06 -21.74
C VAL A 87 -14.37 -11.63 -20.35
N SER A 88 -14.14 -10.33 -20.20
CA SER A 88 -13.80 -9.68 -18.93
C SER A 88 -15.03 -9.01 -18.35
N PHE A 89 -15.19 -9.11 -17.02
CA PHE A 89 -16.31 -8.58 -16.26
C PHE A 89 -15.82 -7.64 -15.16
N ALA A 90 -16.59 -6.58 -14.92
CA ALA A 90 -16.40 -5.62 -13.84
C ALA A 90 -17.72 -5.36 -13.07
N ASP A 91 -18.64 -6.32 -13.11
CA ASP A 91 -19.98 -6.31 -12.48
C ASP A 91 -20.03 -7.29 -11.31
N GLU A 92 -20.59 -6.88 -10.17
CA GLU A 92 -20.64 -7.67 -8.93
C GLU A 92 -21.13 -9.12 -9.13
N ARG A 93 -22.09 -9.33 -10.04
CA ARG A 93 -22.71 -10.64 -10.27
C ARG A 93 -21.73 -11.68 -10.82
N ALA A 94 -20.64 -11.23 -11.44
CA ALA A 94 -19.61 -12.11 -11.97
C ALA A 94 -18.78 -12.79 -10.87
N TRP A 95 -18.68 -12.21 -9.67
CA TRP A 95 -17.94 -12.81 -8.56
C TRP A 95 -18.49 -14.17 -8.18
N ASP A 96 -19.78 -14.21 -7.84
CA ASP A 96 -20.43 -15.44 -7.43
C ASP A 96 -20.56 -16.42 -8.59
N ALA A 97 -20.84 -15.92 -9.79
CA ALA A 97 -20.99 -16.75 -10.97
C ALA A 97 -19.71 -17.53 -11.31
N PHE A 98 -18.52 -16.96 -11.10
CA PHE A 98 -17.26 -17.56 -11.53
C PHE A 98 -16.44 -18.16 -10.39
N TYR A 99 -16.53 -17.58 -9.20
CA TYR A 99 -15.62 -17.87 -8.09
C TYR A 99 -16.32 -18.43 -6.84
N ALA A 100 -17.65 -18.26 -6.72
CA ALA A 100 -18.44 -18.99 -5.74
C ALA A 100 -18.88 -20.38 -6.27
N PRO A 101 -19.35 -21.30 -5.40
CA PRO A 101 -19.70 -22.66 -5.82
C PRO A 101 -20.83 -22.65 -6.85
N TYR A 102 -20.51 -23.03 -8.10
CA TYR A 102 -21.41 -22.98 -9.26
C TYR A 102 -22.56 -24.01 -9.17
N ARG A 103 -22.41 -25.03 -8.32
CA ARG A 103 -23.39 -25.96 -7.75
C ARG A 103 -22.72 -26.53 -6.50
N LYS A 104 -23.47 -27.06 -5.52
CA LYS A 104 -23.00 -27.48 -4.17
C LYS A 104 -21.72 -28.36 -4.11
N THR A 105 -21.12 -28.78 -5.23
CA THR A 105 -19.88 -29.57 -5.31
C THR A 105 -18.91 -29.25 -6.47
N SER A 106 -19.16 -28.32 -7.41
CA SER A 106 -18.25 -28.07 -8.54
C SER A 106 -17.97 -26.60 -8.85
N TYR A 107 -16.70 -26.28 -9.16
CA TYR A 107 -16.21 -24.95 -9.54
C TYR A 107 -15.95 -24.90 -11.04
N LEU A 108 -15.97 -23.71 -11.65
CA LEU A 108 -15.45 -23.55 -12.99
C LEU A 108 -13.94 -23.88 -13.00
N PRO A 109 -13.47 -24.70 -13.96
CA PRO A 109 -12.06 -25.00 -14.08
C PRO A 109 -11.25 -23.74 -14.44
N LYS A 110 -9.98 -23.70 -14.02
CA LYS A 110 -9.03 -22.66 -14.45
C LYS A 110 -8.85 -22.72 -15.97
N SER A 111 -8.53 -21.57 -16.59
CA SER A 111 -8.24 -21.53 -18.02
C SER A 111 -7.06 -22.44 -18.40
N PRO A 112 -7.00 -22.94 -19.64
CA PRO A 112 -5.94 -23.86 -20.08
C PRO A 112 -4.55 -23.25 -19.96
N TYR A 113 -4.40 -21.96 -20.26
CA TYR A 113 -3.12 -21.25 -20.19
C TYR A 113 -2.71 -20.87 -18.76
N CYS A 114 -3.64 -20.89 -17.80
CA CYS A 114 -3.36 -20.73 -16.37
C CYS A 114 -3.22 -22.06 -15.61
N ARG A 115 -3.30 -23.24 -16.27
CA ARG A 115 -3.21 -24.54 -15.58
C ARG A 115 -1.88 -24.79 -14.85
N ALA A 116 -0.78 -24.16 -15.28
CA ALA A 116 0.49 -24.26 -14.56
C ALA A 116 0.51 -23.46 -13.24
N TRP A 117 -0.49 -22.60 -13.00
CA TRP A 117 -0.65 -21.77 -11.81
C TRP A 117 -1.63 -22.41 -10.82
N THR A 118 -1.64 -23.75 -10.74
CA THR A 118 -2.47 -24.47 -9.78
C THR A 118 -1.77 -24.54 -8.43
N PHE A 119 -2.04 -23.54 -7.60
CA PHE A 119 -1.71 -23.59 -6.18
C PHE A 119 -2.19 -24.92 -5.54
N SER A 120 -1.30 -25.53 -4.77
CA SER A 120 -1.55 -26.74 -4.00
C SER A 120 -2.74 -26.55 -3.07
N TRP A 121 -3.76 -27.42 -3.19
CA TRP A 121 -4.93 -27.39 -2.30
C TRP A 121 -4.62 -27.85 -0.88
N GLY A 122 -3.50 -28.55 -0.72
CA GLY A 122 -3.04 -29.08 0.56
C GLY A 122 -2.70 -28.01 1.58
N ILE A 123 -2.39 -26.78 1.16
CA ILE A 123 -1.94 -25.71 2.08
C ILE A 123 -3.06 -25.17 2.96
N ARG A 124 -4.34 -25.30 2.56
CA ARG A 124 -5.46 -24.67 3.27
C ARG A 124 -5.61 -25.14 4.72
N ALA A 125 -5.18 -26.36 5.03
CA ALA A 125 -5.20 -26.89 6.38
C ALA A 125 -4.29 -26.09 7.34
N CYS A 126 -3.20 -25.52 6.82
CA CYS A 126 -2.20 -24.82 7.62
C CYS A 126 -2.59 -23.37 7.93
N PHE A 127 -3.46 -22.77 7.12
CA PHE A 127 -3.86 -21.36 7.22
C PHE A 127 -5.19 -21.15 7.98
N HIS A 128 -5.54 -22.09 8.87
CA HIS A 128 -6.68 -21.88 9.77
C HIS A 128 -6.39 -20.71 10.73
N ARG A 129 -7.41 -19.89 11.04
CA ARG A 129 -7.24 -18.64 11.81
C ARG A 129 -6.55 -18.84 13.16
N GLU A 130 -6.84 -19.95 13.84
CA GLU A 130 -6.21 -20.31 15.11
C GLU A 130 -4.73 -20.62 14.96
N ILE A 131 -4.36 -21.38 13.91
CA ILE A 131 -2.95 -21.70 13.62
C ILE A 131 -2.19 -20.42 13.28
N MET A 132 -2.76 -19.57 12.44
CA MET A 132 -2.12 -18.30 12.05
C MET A 132 -1.87 -17.36 13.24
N ARG A 133 -2.71 -17.41 14.28
CA ARG A 133 -2.46 -16.67 15.54
C ARG A 133 -1.25 -17.18 16.30
N GLU A 134 -0.93 -18.47 16.21
CA GLU A 134 0.27 -19.03 16.84
C GLU A 134 1.57 -18.44 16.24
N HIS A 135 1.51 -17.93 15.01
CA HIS A 135 2.63 -17.31 14.31
C HIS A 135 2.76 -15.80 14.54
N GLU A 136 1.82 -15.15 15.24
CA GLU A 136 1.87 -13.71 15.52
C GLU A 136 3.20 -13.25 16.17
N PRO A 137 3.78 -13.97 17.17
CA PRO A 137 5.05 -13.55 17.76
C PRO A 137 6.20 -13.46 16.75
N MET A 138 6.19 -14.32 15.72
CA MET A 138 7.19 -14.31 14.65
C MET A 138 7.02 -13.11 13.73
N ILE A 139 5.78 -12.72 13.41
CA ILE A 139 5.50 -11.50 12.62
C ILE A 139 5.98 -10.27 13.42
N LEU A 140 5.66 -10.21 14.71
CA LEU A 140 6.10 -9.10 15.58
C LEU A 140 7.62 -9.01 15.67
N GLN A 141 8.30 -10.14 15.85
CA GLN A 141 9.77 -10.18 15.90
C GLN A 141 10.39 -9.63 14.61
N ASN A 142 9.89 -10.06 13.44
CA ASN A 142 10.40 -9.55 12.16
C ASN A 142 10.05 -8.08 11.94
N ALA A 143 8.86 -7.63 12.36
CA ALA A 143 8.49 -6.22 12.32
C ALA A 143 9.42 -5.37 13.21
N ASP A 144 9.79 -5.84 14.40
CA ASP A 144 10.74 -5.14 15.28
C ASP A 144 12.15 -5.06 14.66
N ILE A 145 12.60 -6.13 13.99
CA ILE A 145 13.86 -6.12 13.22
C ILE A 145 13.80 -5.07 12.11
N LEU A 146 12.71 -5.05 11.33
CA LEU A 146 12.49 -4.06 10.28
C LEU A 146 12.60 -2.63 10.83
N ILE A 147 11.89 -2.32 11.92
CA ILE A 147 11.93 -0.99 12.53
C ILE A 147 13.35 -0.64 13.02
N SER A 148 14.06 -1.59 13.64
CA SER A 148 15.43 -1.39 14.10
C SER A 148 16.38 -1.04 12.94
N GLN A 149 16.27 -1.74 11.82
CA GLN A 149 17.06 -1.46 10.62
C GLN A 149 16.69 -0.10 10.01
N LEU A 150 15.40 0.21 9.92
CA LEU A 150 14.94 1.52 9.44
C LEU A 150 15.36 2.68 10.35
N LYS A 151 15.48 2.49 11.67
CA LYS A 151 16.07 3.49 12.59
C LYS A 151 17.52 3.76 12.24
N THR A 152 18.27 2.71 11.91
CA THR A 152 19.67 2.82 11.47
C THR A 152 19.77 3.56 10.14
N GLU A 153 18.92 3.26 9.16
CA GLU A 153 18.91 3.97 7.88
C GLU A 153 18.44 5.43 8.01
N ALA A 154 17.43 5.70 8.85
CA ALA A 154 16.95 7.06 9.10
C ALA A 154 18.05 7.98 9.67
N SER A 155 18.97 7.43 10.47
CA SER A 155 20.12 8.17 10.99
C SER A 155 21.07 8.69 9.91
N LYS A 156 21.07 8.09 8.71
CA LYS A 156 21.88 8.52 7.57
C LYS A 156 21.28 9.72 6.83
N ASN A 157 20.03 10.09 7.14
CA ASN A 157 19.27 11.19 6.52
C ASN A 157 19.23 11.13 4.98
N ALA A 158 19.32 9.91 4.43
CA ALA A 158 19.22 9.61 3.02
C ALA A 158 17.84 9.02 2.71
N PRO A 159 17.26 9.29 1.52
CA PRO A 159 16.12 8.52 1.05
C PRO A 159 16.47 7.03 0.99
N VAL A 160 15.57 6.18 1.45
CA VAL A 160 15.66 4.73 1.32
C VAL A 160 14.60 4.25 0.34
N ASP A 161 14.90 3.16 -0.35
CA ASP A 161 13.87 2.42 -1.07
C ASP A 161 13.08 1.58 -0.07
N ILE A 162 11.89 2.04 0.32
CA ILE A 162 11.07 1.30 1.28
C ILE A 162 10.49 0.01 0.67
N VAL A 163 10.46 -0.14 -0.67
CA VAL A 163 10.01 -1.40 -1.29
C VAL A 163 10.96 -2.52 -0.97
N ASP A 164 12.26 -2.30 -1.14
CA ASP A 164 13.29 -3.29 -0.80
C ASP A 164 13.16 -3.72 0.67
N TRP A 165 12.95 -2.78 1.58
CA TRP A 165 12.73 -3.07 3.00
C TRP A 165 11.46 -3.89 3.27
N PHE A 166 10.35 -3.59 2.58
CA PHE A 166 9.12 -4.38 2.70
C PHE A 166 9.28 -5.77 2.08
N GLU A 167 10.01 -5.90 0.99
CA GLU A 167 10.32 -7.20 0.41
C GLU A 167 11.23 -8.01 1.33
N TYR A 168 12.30 -7.43 1.89
CA TYR A 168 13.17 -8.09 2.87
C TYR A 168 12.34 -8.64 4.04
N ALA A 169 11.47 -7.81 4.61
CA ALA A 169 10.61 -8.21 5.72
C ALA A 169 9.65 -9.34 5.33
N ALA A 170 8.94 -9.21 4.21
CA ALA A 170 7.98 -10.21 3.77
C ALA A 170 8.67 -11.55 3.42
N PHE A 171 9.86 -11.52 2.83
CA PHE A 171 10.64 -12.73 2.56
C PHE A 171 11.16 -13.41 3.83
N ASP A 172 11.65 -12.64 4.80
CA ASP A 172 12.12 -13.19 6.07
C ASP A 172 10.95 -13.77 6.89
N ILE A 173 9.78 -13.11 6.91
CA ILE A 173 8.55 -13.60 7.56
C ILE A 173 8.08 -14.91 6.92
N VAL A 174 7.97 -14.94 5.59
CA VAL A 174 7.54 -16.16 4.87
C VAL A 174 8.59 -17.27 4.98
N GLY A 175 9.87 -16.91 5.02
CA GLY A 175 10.98 -17.82 5.28
C GLY A 175 10.87 -18.49 6.65
N ASP A 176 10.60 -17.70 7.70
CA ASP A 176 10.41 -18.22 9.05
C ASP A 176 9.12 -19.07 9.13
N LEU A 177 8.05 -18.64 8.47
CA LEU A 177 6.81 -19.41 8.37
C LEU A 177 7.00 -20.77 7.67
N ALA A 178 7.76 -20.80 6.57
CA ALA A 178 7.94 -22.00 5.75
C ALA A 178 9.05 -22.92 6.27
N PHE A 179 10.13 -22.37 6.81
CA PHE A 179 11.36 -23.10 7.14
C PHE A 179 11.81 -22.96 8.61
N SER A 180 11.07 -22.28 9.48
CA SER A 180 11.52 -21.90 10.83
C SER A 180 12.88 -21.17 10.84
N LYS A 181 13.20 -20.48 9.74
CA LYS A 181 14.50 -19.85 9.52
C LYS A 181 14.31 -18.52 8.78
N SER A 182 14.83 -17.45 9.38
CA SER A 182 14.96 -16.18 8.68
C SER A 182 16.01 -16.30 7.57
N PHE A 183 15.80 -15.60 6.45
CA PHE A 183 16.83 -15.47 5.42
C PHE A 183 17.83 -14.37 5.75
N HIS A 184 17.60 -13.61 6.83
CA HIS A 184 18.42 -12.51 7.29
C HIS A 184 18.52 -11.36 6.27
N SER A 185 17.55 -11.26 5.35
CA SER A 185 17.57 -10.27 4.27
C SER A 185 17.54 -8.84 4.82
N MET A 186 16.79 -8.62 5.91
CA MET A 186 16.74 -7.31 6.57
C MET A 186 18.05 -6.95 7.28
N GLU A 187 18.72 -7.91 7.92
CA GLU A 187 19.95 -7.67 8.68
C GLU A 187 21.16 -7.49 7.75
N ASP A 188 21.20 -8.26 6.67
CA ASP A 188 22.26 -8.18 5.66
C ASP A 188 22.08 -7.01 4.70
N ASN A 189 20.89 -6.38 4.68
CA ASN A 189 20.48 -5.35 3.71
C ASN A 189 20.71 -5.82 2.25
N GLU A 190 20.45 -7.11 2.01
CA GLU A 190 20.60 -7.74 0.71
C GLU A 190 19.58 -8.87 0.55
N PHE A 191 19.05 -9.03 -0.67
CA PHE A 191 18.21 -10.17 -0.99
C PHE A 191 18.99 -11.48 -0.92
N HIS A 192 18.53 -12.39 -0.06
CA HIS A 192 19.01 -13.76 -0.06
C HIS A 192 18.93 -14.39 -1.47
N TYR A 193 19.90 -15.22 -1.84
CA TYR A 193 20.04 -15.69 -3.22
C TYR A 193 18.79 -16.41 -3.77
N LEU A 194 18.01 -17.06 -2.89
CA LEU A 194 16.73 -17.70 -3.23
C LEU A 194 15.68 -16.67 -3.67
N VAL A 195 15.63 -15.52 -2.99
CA VAL A 195 14.74 -14.40 -3.31
C VAL A 195 15.12 -13.79 -4.66
N ASN A 196 16.41 -13.52 -4.84
CA ASN A 196 16.96 -13.06 -6.11
C ASN A 196 16.70 -14.05 -7.27
N ALA A 197 16.71 -15.36 -7.00
CA ALA A 197 16.32 -16.37 -7.98
C ALA A 197 14.82 -16.30 -8.28
N LEU A 198 13.97 -16.09 -7.26
CA LEU A 198 12.53 -15.99 -7.40
C LEU A 198 12.09 -14.80 -8.26
N ARG A 199 12.55 -13.58 -7.96
CA ARG A 199 12.27 -12.35 -8.74
C ARG A 199 12.55 -12.54 -10.23
N ARG A 200 13.67 -13.19 -10.55
CA ARG A 200 14.08 -13.49 -11.94
C ARG A 200 13.20 -14.53 -12.63
N VAL A 201 12.59 -15.45 -11.88
CA VAL A 201 11.73 -16.50 -12.41
C VAL A 201 10.31 -15.97 -12.64
N LEU A 202 9.81 -15.05 -11.81
CA LEU A 202 8.47 -14.50 -11.92
C LEU A 202 8.21 -13.77 -13.25
N HIS A 203 9.11 -12.85 -13.64
CA HIS A 203 9.05 -12.24 -14.97
C HIS A 203 9.09 -13.29 -16.10
N ALA A 204 9.88 -14.36 -15.95
CA ALA A 204 9.97 -15.43 -16.93
C ALA A 204 8.67 -16.25 -17.00
N PHE A 205 7.94 -16.41 -15.90
CA PHE A 205 6.64 -17.07 -15.85
C PHE A 205 5.59 -16.29 -16.65
N THR A 206 5.51 -14.96 -16.48
CA THR A 206 4.59 -14.10 -17.25
C THR A 206 4.84 -14.24 -18.75
N GLN A 207 6.11 -14.27 -19.18
CA GLN A 207 6.47 -14.44 -20.58
C GLN A 207 6.19 -15.86 -21.11
N ALA A 208 6.24 -16.88 -20.25
CA ALA A 208 5.94 -18.26 -20.61
C ALA A 208 4.45 -18.54 -20.86
N VAL A 209 3.55 -17.67 -20.37
CA VAL A 209 2.10 -17.77 -20.62
C VAL A 209 1.73 -17.30 -22.04
N VAL A 210 2.45 -16.33 -22.59
CA VAL A 210 2.17 -15.76 -23.92
C VAL A 210 2.12 -16.81 -25.05
N PRO A 211 3.09 -17.72 -25.20
CA PRO A 211 3.02 -18.79 -26.21
C PRO A 211 1.82 -19.73 -26.01
N ARG A 212 1.40 -19.97 -24.76
CA ARG A 212 0.20 -20.79 -24.47
C ARG A 212 -1.07 -20.11 -24.93
N ILE A 213 -1.18 -18.79 -24.70
CA ILE A 213 -2.29 -17.97 -25.19
C ILE A 213 -2.39 -18.03 -26.73
N LEU A 214 -1.25 -18.09 -27.42
CA LEU A 214 -1.15 -18.15 -28.88
C LEU A 214 -1.21 -19.59 -29.46
N GLY A 215 -1.25 -20.63 -28.62
CA GLY A 215 -1.23 -22.03 -29.08
C GLY A 215 0.13 -22.48 -29.63
N LEU A 216 1.21 -21.76 -29.33
CA LEU A 216 2.58 -22.00 -29.80
C LEU A 216 3.44 -22.73 -28.76
N GLU A 217 2.83 -23.49 -27.85
CA GLU A 217 3.50 -24.15 -26.72
C GLU A 217 4.64 -25.07 -27.17
N MET A 218 4.42 -25.81 -28.25
CA MET A 218 5.41 -26.74 -28.79
C MET A 218 6.64 -26.03 -29.33
N ILE A 219 6.50 -24.79 -29.82
CA ILE A 219 7.61 -24.00 -30.38
C ILE A 219 8.35 -23.28 -29.25
N TRP A 220 7.63 -22.88 -28.18
CA TRP A 220 8.22 -22.22 -27.03
C TRP A 220 9.36 -23.03 -26.40
N THR A 221 9.22 -24.36 -26.33
CA THR A 221 10.27 -25.21 -25.77
C THR A 221 11.56 -25.23 -26.62
N TRP A 222 11.54 -24.74 -27.85
CA TRP A 222 12.72 -24.58 -28.69
C TRP A 222 13.32 -23.18 -28.59
N ILE A 223 12.50 -22.17 -28.27
CA ILE A 223 12.87 -20.75 -28.26
C ILE A 223 13.37 -20.29 -26.88
N VAL A 224 12.88 -20.87 -25.77
CA VAL A 224 13.32 -20.44 -24.42
C VAL A 224 14.84 -20.60 -24.29
N PRO A 225 15.58 -19.51 -24.01
CA PRO A 225 17.02 -19.57 -23.84
C PRO A 225 17.39 -20.60 -22.77
N ARG A 226 18.43 -21.40 -23.03
CA ARG A 226 18.95 -22.39 -22.06
C ARG A 226 19.22 -21.76 -20.69
N VAL A 227 19.65 -20.50 -20.66
CA VAL A 227 19.89 -19.72 -19.44
C VAL A 227 18.63 -19.55 -18.60
N SER A 228 17.47 -19.25 -19.18
CA SER A 228 16.22 -19.09 -18.42
C SER A 228 15.77 -20.42 -17.79
N ARG A 229 15.96 -21.54 -18.50
CA ARG A 229 15.72 -22.88 -17.94
C ARG A 229 16.66 -23.22 -16.81
N GLN A 230 17.94 -22.89 -16.96
CA GLN A 230 18.93 -23.10 -15.90
C GLN A 230 18.59 -22.29 -14.64
N LYS A 231 18.16 -21.03 -14.79
CA LYS A 231 17.70 -20.20 -13.67
C LYS A 231 16.47 -20.80 -12.98
N GLN A 232 15.46 -21.23 -13.74
CA GLN A 232 14.28 -21.89 -13.17
C GLN A 232 14.65 -23.18 -12.44
N MET A 233 15.55 -23.98 -13.00
CA MET A 233 16.04 -25.22 -12.37
C MET A 233 16.86 -24.95 -11.11
N ALA A 234 17.67 -23.89 -11.09
CA ALA A 234 18.43 -23.48 -9.93
C ALA A 234 17.51 -23.07 -8.77
N TYR A 235 16.47 -22.27 -9.06
CA TYR A 235 15.44 -21.91 -8.09
C TYR A 235 14.78 -23.16 -7.48
N HIS A 236 14.29 -24.08 -8.31
CA HIS A 236 13.65 -25.32 -7.82
C HIS A 236 14.61 -26.17 -6.98
N LYS A 237 15.88 -26.29 -7.40
CA LYS A 237 16.89 -27.04 -6.62
C LYS A 237 17.14 -26.40 -5.25
N SER A 238 17.24 -25.08 -5.18
CA SER A 238 17.47 -24.37 -3.93
C SER A 238 16.25 -24.48 -3.01
N LEU A 239 15.04 -24.30 -3.55
CA LEU A 239 13.80 -24.49 -2.80
C LEU A 239 13.72 -25.90 -2.21
N ASN A 240 13.92 -26.92 -3.05
CA ASN A 240 13.90 -28.31 -2.62
C ASN A 240 14.98 -28.57 -1.57
N TYR A 241 16.19 -28.03 -1.74
CA TYR A 241 17.26 -28.16 -0.74
C TYR A 241 16.81 -27.66 0.64
N PHE A 242 16.20 -26.47 0.74
CA PHE A 242 15.70 -25.94 2.01
C PHE A 242 14.54 -26.78 2.56
N THR A 243 13.61 -27.21 1.71
CA THR A 243 12.50 -28.10 2.09
C THR A 243 13.03 -29.40 2.70
N HIS A 244 13.94 -30.09 2.01
CA HIS A 244 14.52 -31.35 2.47
C HIS A 244 15.37 -31.16 3.72
N GLN A 245 16.15 -30.08 3.79
CA GLN A 245 16.94 -29.75 4.99
C GLN A 245 16.02 -29.56 6.19
N ARG A 246 14.92 -28.82 6.04
CA ARG A 246 13.97 -28.58 7.12
C ARG A 246 13.23 -29.86 7.51
N GLN A 247 12.82 -30.69 6.55
CA GLN A 247 12.22 -32.01 6.83
C GLN A 247 13.16 -32.91 7.63
N ALA A 248 14.45 -32.92 7.28
CA ALA A 248 15.46 -33.73 7.97
C ALA A 248 15.69 -33.31 9.42
N GLN A 249 15.40 -32.07 9.79
CA GLN A 249 15.52 -31.57 11.16
C GLN A 249 14.40 -32.08 12.10
N GLY A 250 13.30 -32.59 11.56
CA GLY A 250 12.16 -33.07 12.35
C GLY A 250 11.38 -31.96 13.08
N GLU A 251 10.51 -32.33 14.02
CA GLU A 251 9.76 -31.34 14.81
C GLU A 251 10.70 -30.58 15.75
N THR A 252 10.63 -29.25 15.74
CA THR A 252 11.36 -28.40 16.70
C THR A 252 10.45 -28.14 17.90
N PRO A 253 10.82 -28.57 19.13
CA PRO A 253 9.97 -28.37 20.30
C PRO A 253 9.63 -26.89 20.51
N GLY A 254 8.34 -26.57 20.60
CA GLY A 254 7.85 -25.21 20.84
C GLY A 254 7.78 -24.29 19.61
N LYS A 255 8.26 -24.71 18.44
CA LYS A 255 8.08 -24.00 17.17
C LYS A 255 7.24 -24.83 16.21
N LYS A 256 6.02 -24.39 15.93
CA LYS A 256 5.20 -24.95 14.85
C LYS A 256 5.36 -24.05 13.63
N ASP A 257 5.90 -24.59 12.55
CA ASP A 257 5.93 -23.98 11.22
C ASP A 257 5.00 -24.73 10.27
N LEU A 258 4.92 -24.30 9.01
CA LEU A 258 4.06 -24.98 8.03
C LEU A 258 4.47 -26.45 7.79
N MET A 259 5.76 -26.79 7.91
CA MET A 259 6.26 -28.17 7.75
C MET A 259 5.66 -29.13 8.78
N THR A 260 5.40 -28.61 9.97
CA THR A 260 4.74 -29.32 11.06
C THR A 260 3.33 -29.79 10.65
N TYR A 261 2.67 -29.10 9.73
CA TYR A 261 1.34 -29.43 9.20
C TYR A 261 1.38 -30.20 7.86
N PHE A 262 2.49 -30.15 7.12
CA PHE A 262 2.66 -30.90 5.87
C PHE A 262 3.07 -32.36 6.11
N THR A 263 3.69 -32.67 7.25
CA THR A 263 4.22 -34.00 7.56
C THR A 263 3.09 -34.96 7.99
N ASP A 264 3.09 -36.18 7.46
CA ASP A 264 2.13 -37.24 7.88
C ASP A 264 2.42 -37.66 9.32
N ARG A 265 1.43 -37.51 10.20
CA ARG A 265 1.53 -37.88 11.62
C ARG A 265 0.90 -39.25 11.92
N GLY A 266 0.72 -40.08 10.89
CA GLY A 266 0.09 -41.39 10.99
C GLY A 266 -1.44 -41.36 10.85
N ASP A 267 -1.99 -40.23 10.40
CA ASP A 267 -3.42 -40.08 10.07
C ASP A 267 -3.69 -40.14 8.56
N GLY A 268 -2.65 -40.30 7.74
CA GLY A 268 -2.73 -40.43 6.28
C GLY A 268 -3.10 -39.12 5.58
N LYS A 269 -2.98 -37.98 6.25
CA LYS A 269 -3.32 -36.64 5.70
C LYS A 269 -2.09 -35.78 5.36
N GLY A 270 -0.88 -36.30 5.59
CA GLY A 270 0.33 -35.60 5.19
C GLY A 270 0.44 -35.43 3.67
N LEU A 271 1.13 -34.37 3.26
CA LEU A 271 1.44 -34.13 1.85
C LEU A 271 2.59 -35.04 1.41
N SER A 272 2.56 -35.49 0.15
CA SER A 272 3.73 -36.10 -0.46
C SER A 272 4.89 -35.09 -0.53
N ILE A 273 6.11 -35.58 -0.76
CA ILE A 273 7.29 -34.72 -0.93
C ILE A 273 7.06 -33.70 -2.05
N ALA A 274 6.57 -34.16 -3.22
CA ALA A 274 6.31 -33.29 -4.35
C ALA A 274 5.20 -32.26 -4.05
N GLU A 275 4.16 -32.64 -3.31
CA GLU A 275 3.11 -31.70 -2.88
C GLU A 275 3.64 -30.67 -1.87
N THR A 276 4.56 -31.09 -1.00
CA THR A 276 5.23 -30.21 -0.02
C THR A 276 6.15 -29.20 -0.71
N GLU A 277 7.00 -29.66 -1.65
CA GLU A 277 7.87 -28.79 -2.44
C GLU A 277 7.05 -27.73 -3.21
N ASN A 278 5.96 -28.15 -3.86
CA ASN A 278 5.07 -27.22 -4.57
C ASN A 278 4.37 -26.24 -3.60
N ALA A 279 3.84 -26.74 -2.47
CA ALA A 279 3.19 -25.92 -1.47
C ALA A 279 4.09 -24.81 -0.92
N ILE A 280 5.36 -25.14 -0.63
CA ILE A 280 6.32 -24.16 -0.12
C ILE A 280 6.67 -23.13 -1.19
N GLY A 281 6.90 -23.56 -2.44
CA GLY A 281 7.16 -22.64 -3.55
C GLY A 281 6.01 -21.66 -3.78
N ASP A 282 4.78 -22.18 -3.71
CA ASP A 282 3.54 -21.42 -3.79
C ASP A 282 3.44 -20.34 -2.70
N ILE A 283 3.74 -20.70 -1.44
CA ILE A 283 3.70 -19.78 -0.29
C ILE A 283 4.81 -18.73 -0.38
N MET A 284 6.02 -19.11 -0.78
CA MET A 284 7.15 -18.20 -0.97
C MET A 284 6.85 -17.10 -1.98
N ILE A 285 6.15 -17.43 -3.07
CA ILE A 285 5.72 -16.45 -4.09
C ILE A 285 4.57 -15.60 -3.56
N ALA A 286 3.48 -16.25 -3.15
CA ALA A 286 2.24 -15.54 -2.84
C ALA A 286 2.34 -14.65 -1.59
N GLY A 287 3.11 -15.07 -0.58
CA GLY A 287 3.19 -14.39 0.71
C GLY A 287 4.12 -13.19 0.74
N SER A 288 5.12 -13.11 -0.15
CA SER A 288 6.16 -12.07 -0.09
C SER A 288 5.76 -10.83 -0.88
N GLU A 289 5.65 -10.96 -2.19
CA GLU A 289 5.47 -9.86 -3.12
C GLU A 289 4.12 -9.13 -2.96
N THR A 290 3.05 -9.87 -2.63
CA THR A 290 1.72 -9.28 -2.48
C THR A 290 1.62 -8.35 -1.27
N VAL A 291 2.29 -8.69 -0.16
CA VAL A 291 2.35 -7.88 1.06
C VAL A 291 3.23 -6.66 0.84
N ALA A 292 4.42 -6.85 0.29
CA ALA A 292 5.34 -5.76 -0.01
C ALA A 292 4.70 -4.72 -0.95
N SER A 293 4.05 -5.17 -2.02
CA SER A 293 3.32 -4.31 -2.95
C SER A 293 2.17 -3.54 -2.27
N THR A 294 1.47 -4.17 -1.33
CA THR A 294 0.38 -3.53 -0.58
C THR A 294 0.93 -2.42 0.33
N LEU A 295 2.00 -2.71 1.08
CA LEU A 295 2.66 -1.73 1.96
C LEU A 295 3.24 -0.56 1.16
N ALA A 296 3.87 -0.84 0.01
CA ALA A 296 4.38 0.15 -0.92
C ALA A 296 3.27 1.07 -1.44
N ALA A 297 2.16 0.50 -1.90
CA ALA A 297 1.00 1.25 -2.37
C ALA A 297 0.40 2.15 -1.27
N ILE A 298 0.29 1.62 -0.05
CA ILE A 298 -0.18 2.40 1.10
C ILE A 298 0.77 3.58 1.34
N CYS A 299 2.08 3.32 1.45
CA CYS A 299 3.08 4.37 1.68
C CYS A 299 3.02 5.45 0.60
N TYR A 300 2.98 5.06 -0.68
CA TYR A 300 2.86 5.96 -1.82
C TYR A 300 1.65 6.89 -1.69
N HIS A 301 0.49 6.35 -1.31
CA HIS A 301 -0.75 7.12 -1.23
C HIS A 301 -0.84 8.02 0.00
N ILE A 302 -0.40 7.55 1.18
CA ILE A 302 -0.46 8.37 2.40
C ILE A 302 0.52 9.55 2.31
N VAL A 303 1.75 9.36 1.84
CA VAL A 303 2.72 10.48 1.74
C VAL A 303 2.29 11.56 0.74
N ARG A 304 1.40 11.22 -0.21
CA ARG A 304 0.80 12.16 -1.17
C ARG A 304 -0.53 12.75 -0.71
N ASN A 305 -1.13 12.21 0.35
CA ASN A 305 -2.38 12.69 0.93
C ASN A 305 -2.14 13.10 2.39
N SER A 306 -1.85 14.39 2.59
CA SER A 306 -1.53 14.94 3.90
C SER A 306 -2.62 14.72 4.96
N GLU A 307 -3.91 14.73 4.56
CA GLU A 307 -5.00 14.54 5.50
C GLU A 307 -5.14 13.07 5.92
N ALA A 308 -5.12 12.15 4.96
CA ALA A 308 -5.10 10.72 5.26
C ALA A 308 -3.90 10.34 6.15
N TYR A 309 -2.73 10.91 5.85
CA TYR A 309 -1.53 10.65 6.64
C TYR A 309 -1.62 11.21 8.06
N ARG A 310 -2.16 12.44 8.22
CA ARG A 310 -2.40 13.05 9.52
C ARG A 310 -3.38 12.24 10.36
N LEU A 311 -4.51 11.81 9.77
CA LEU A 311 -5.53 11.00 10.46
C LEU A 311 -4.97 9.65 10.90
N LEU A 312 -4.25 8.94 10.01
CA LEU A 312 -3.60 7.66 10.31
C LEU A 312 -2.57 7.80 11.44
N THR A 313 -1.70 8.82 11.34
CA THR A 313 -0.67 9.09 12.34
C THR A 313 -1.28 9.43 13.70
N THR A 314 -2.33 10.24 13.70
CA THR A 314 -3.06 10.61 14.93
C THR A 314 -3.68 9.36 15.58
N GLU A 315 -4.40 8.54 14.82
CA GLU A 315 -5.02 7.31 15.34
C GLU A 315 -3.97 6.39 15.96
N ILE A 316 -2.86 6.13 15.27
CA ILE A 316 -1.83 5.19 15.73
C ILE A 316 -1.10 5.72 16.96
N ARG A 317 -0.60 6.97 16.93
CA ARG A 317 0.21 7.52 18.02
C ARG A 317 -0.63 7.81 19.29
N GLN A 318 -1.94 8.02 19.16
CA GLN A 318 -2.83 8.16 20.31
C GLN A 318 -3.35 6.84 20.87
N SER A 319 -3.34 5.77 20.06
CA SER A 319 -3.83 4.46 20.49
C SER A 319 -2.80 3.66 21.29
N PHE A 320 -1.51 4.01 21.20
CA PHE A 320 -0.42 3.24 21.80
C PHE A 320 0.60 4.12 22.51
N ASP A 321 0.69 3.97 23.83
CA ASP A 321 1.74 4.62 24.64
C ASP A 321 3.12 3.99 24.43
N ARG A 322 3.17 2.72 24.03
CA ARG A 322 4.40 1.93 23.87
C ARG A 322 4.36 1.10 22.60
N GLU A 323 5.51 1.02 21.92
CA GLU A 323 5.69 0.21 20.71
C GLU A 323 5.32 -1.27 20.92
N GLN A 324 5.60 -1.83 22.10
CA GLN A 324 5.29 -3.23 22.43
C GLN A 324 3.80 -3.50 22.59
N SER A 325 2.97 -2.45 22.72
CA SER A 325 1.50 -2.58 22.77
C SER A 325 0.87 -2.70 21.38
N ILE A 326 1.65 -2.51 20.31
CA ILE A 326 1.21 -2.67 18.92
C ILE A 326 1.19 -4.16 18.57
N ILE A 327 0.08 -4.84 18.91
CA ILE A 327 -0.17 -6.27 18.67
C ILE A 327 -1.32 -6.49 17.69
N ALA A 328 -1.45 -7.68 17.09
CA ALA A 328 -2.36 -7.92 15.96
C ALA A 328 -3.83 -7.67 16.33
N SER A 329 -4.23 -8.03 17.55
CA SER A 329 -5.59 -7.80 18.05
C SER A 329 -5.91 -6.32 18.23
N ALA A 330 -4.93 -5.49 18.62
CA ALA A 330 -5.14 -4.07 18.84
C ALA A 330 -5.22 -3.30 17.52
N VAL A 331 -4.31 -3.58 16.57
CA VAL A 331 -4.31 -2.92 15.26
C VAL A 331 -5.49 -3.35 14.38
N ALA A 332 -6.09 -4.51 14.63
CA ALA A 332 -7.26 -4.98 13.88
C ALA A 332 -8.50 -4.09 14.06
N GLU A 333 -8.62 -3.39 15.19
CA GLU A 333 -9.77 -2.54 15.54
C GLU A 333 -9.61 -1.08 15.10
N LEU A 334 -8.43 -0.69 14.59
CA LEU A 334 -8.13 0.69 14.16
C LEU A 334 -8.84 1.02 12.85
N LEU A 335 -9.74 2.00 12.89
CA LEU A 335 -10.65 2.30 11.77
C LEU A 335 -9.92 3.00 10.63
N CYS A 336 -9.09 4.01 10.92
CA CYS A 336 -8.35 4.74 9.90
C CYS A 336 -7.27 3.85 9.26
N LEU A 337 -6.56 3.03 10.04
CA LEU A 337 -5.61 2.04 9.53
C LEU A 337 -6.26 1.11 8.50
N ASN A 338 -7.39 0.49 8.87
CA ASN A 338 -8.12 -0.41 7.97
C ASN A 338 -8.65 0.32 6.73
N ALA A 339 -9.17 1.53 6.90
CA ALA A 339 -9.68 2.35 5.81
C ALA A 339 -8.59 2.74 4.79
N VAL A 340 -7.39 3.09 5.26
CA VAL A 340 -6.22 3.38 4.42
C VAL A 340 -5.80 2.13 3.64
N MET A 341 -5.76 0.97 4.31
CA MET A 341 -5.43 -0.29 3.67
C MET A 341 -6.45 -0.66 2.58
N ASP A 342 -7.75 -0.55 2.87
CA ASP A 342 -8.79 -0.87 1.91
C ASP A 342 -8.78 0.08 0.71
N GLU A 343 -8.54 1.37 0.92
CA GLU A 343 -8.46 2.32 -0.18
C GLU A 343 -7.21 2.10 -1.06
N ALA A 344 -6.08 1.73 -0.44
CA ALA A 344 -4.87 1.40 -1.18
C ALA A 344 -5.05 0.13 -2.02
N MET A 345 -5.62 -0.94 -1.45
CA MET A 345 -5.92 -2.17 -2.21
C MET A 345 -7.00 -1.96 -3.28
N ARG A 346 -7.89 -0.96 -3.14
CA ARG A 346 -8.85 -0.57 -4.18
C ARG A 346 -8.16 0.08 -5.37
N LEU A 347 -7.25 1.02 -5.14
CA LEU A 347 -6.56 1.74 -6.22
C LEU A 347 -5.41 0.92 -6.83
N CYS A 348 -4.72 0.17 -5.99
CA CYS A 348 -3.50 -0.57 -6.30
C CYS A 348 -3.62 -2.03 -5.85
N PRO A 349 -4.60 -2.79 -6.40
CA PRO A 349 -4.73 -4.20 -6.04
C PRO A 349 -3.51 -5.00 -6.49
N SER A 350 -2.85 -5.71 -5.56
CA SER A 350 -1.67 -6.54 -5.86
C SER A 350 -1.95 -7.60 -6.94
N LEU A 351 -3.20 -8.09 -6.98
CA LEU A 351 -3.74 -8.84 -8.12
C LEU A 351 -4.86 -8.02 -8.76
N PRO A 352 -4.60 -7.30 -9.86
CA PRO A 352 -5.57 -6.36 -10.44
C PRO A 352 -6.59 -7.05 -11.38
N MET A 353 -6.43 -8.35 -11.62
CA MET A 353 -7.37 -9.20 -12.33
C MET A 353 -7.29 -10.63 -11.80
N VAL A 354 -8.45 -11.27 -11.59
CA VAL A 354 -8.49 -12.64 -11.09
C VAL A 354 -8.20 -13.64 -12.21
N MET A 355 -7.52 -14.74 -11.87
CA MET A 355 -7.23 -15.80 -12.83
C MET A 355 -8.49 -16.25 -13.60
N PRO A 356 -8.44 -16.29 -14.95
CA PRO A 356 -9.58 -16.68 -15.77
C PRO A 356 -10.08 -18.11 -15.48
N ARG A 357 -11.39 -18.28 -15.58
CA ARG A 357 -12.12 -19.55 -15.49
C ARG A 357 -12.68 -19.93 -16.86
N MET A 358 -13.02 -21.19 -17.05
CA MET A 358 -13.65 -21.69 -18.27
C MET A 358 -15.08 -22.15 -17.97
N VAL A 359 -16.04 -21.61 -18.72
CA VAL A 359 -17.43 -22.04 -18.69
C VAL A 359 -17.52 -23.49 -19.19
N THR A 360 -18.22 -24.35 -18.43
CA THR A 360 -18.46 -25.76 -18.78
C THR A 360 -19.84 -25.97 -19.37
N GLU A 361 -20.09 -27.14 -19.96
CA GLU A 361 -21.42 -27.52 -20.45
C GLU A 361 -22.51 -27.37 -19.36
N PRO A 362 -23.73 -26.90 -19.72
CA PRO A 362 -24.20 -26.53 -21.07
C PRO A 362 -23.89 -25.07 -21.49
N GLY A 363 -23.10 -24.33 -20.71
CA GLY A 363 -23.05 -22.87 -20.75
C GLY A 363 -23.74 -22.24 -19.53
N MET A 364 -23.71 -20.91 -19.45
CA MET A 364 -24.33 -20.16 -18.35
C MET A 364 -24.71 -18.74 -18.75
N GLU A 365 -25.73 -18.19 -18.09
CA GLU A 365 -26.10 -16.78 -18.22
C GLU A 365 -25.48 -15.96 -17.08
N VAL A 366 -24.77 -14.89 -17.41
CA VAL A 366 -24.16 -13.97 -16.44
C VAL A 366 -24.32 -12.54 -16.93
N CYS A 367 -24.74 -11.64 -16.05
CA CYS A 367 -24.99 -10.22 -16.35
C CYS A 367 -25.89 -10.00 -17.60
N GLY A 368 -26.87 -10.88 -17.83
CA GLY A 368 -27.79 -10.81 -18.97
C GLY A 368 -27.19 -11.30 -20.30
N HIS A 369 -26.02 -11.93 -20.28
CA HIS A 369 -25.37 -12.50 -21.46
C HIS A 369 -25.25 -14.01 -21.34
N TRP A 370 -25.65 -14.71 -22.42
CA TRP A 370 -25.41 -16.15 -22.55
C TRP A 370 -23.94 -16.43 -22.92
N LEU A 371 -23.29 -17.27 -22.12
CA LEU A 371 -21.91 -17.70 -22.29
C LEU A 371 -21.90 -19.18 -22.64
N PRO A 372 -21.50 -19.58 -23.86
CA PRO A 372 -21.39 -20.99 -24.22
C PRO A 372 -20.21 -21.66 -23.51
N SER A 373 -20.28 -22.98 -23.41
CA SER A 373 -19.17 -23.84 -23.00
C SER A 373 -17.87 -23.52 -23.75
N GLY A 374 -16.74 -23.55 -23.04
CA GLY A 374 -15.42 -23.19 -23.57
C GLY A 374 -15.12 -21.68 -23.59
N THR A 375 -16.07 -20.83 -23.18
CA THR A 375 -15.81 -19.40 -22.97
C THR A 375 -14.92 -19.20 -21.76
N LEU A 376 -13.89 -18.37 -21.91
CA LEU A 376 -13.06 -17.93 -20.80
C LEU A 376 -13.64 -16.67 -20.18
N VAL A 377 -13.71 -16.64 -18.87
CA VAL A 377 -14.34 -15.56 -18.09
C VAL A 377 -13.41 -15.13 -16.98
N THR A 378 -13.31 -13.84 -16.74
CA THR A 378 -12.46 -13.26 -15.69
C THR A 378 -13.12 -12.02 -15.10
N PHE A 379 -12.80 -11.74 -13.84
CA PHE A 379 -13.17 -10.49 -13.17
C PHE A 379 -11.96 -9.54 -13.13
N CYS A 380 -12.11 -8.34 -13.69
CA CYS A 380 -11.09 -7.29 -13.64
C CYS A 380 -11.34 -6.38 -12.43
N GLN A 381 -10.58 -6.62 -11.36
CA GLN A 381 -10.65 -5.85 -10.11
C GLN A 381 -10.34 -4.38 -10.39
N LEU A 382 -9.26 -4.06 -11.10
CA LEU A 382 -8.89 -2.68 -11.39
C LEU A 382 -10.00 -1.92 -12.13
N ALA A 383 -10.66 -2.55 -13.11
CA ALA A 383 -11.77 -1.94 -13.84
C ALA A 383 -12.99 -1.67 -12.92
N ALA A 384 -13.37 -2.65 -12.10
CA ALA A 384 -14.50 -2.52 -11.20
C ALA A 384 -14.24 -1.49 -10.09
N TYR A 385 -13.01 -1.48 -9.55
CA TYR A 385 -12.59 -0.65 -8.43
C TYR A 385 -12.41 0.81 -8.81
N THR A 386 -12.09 1.07 -10.08
CA THR A 386 -11.91 2.43 -10.62
C THR A 386 -13.09 2.90 -11.48
N SER A 387 -14.21 2.18 -11.47
CA SER A 387 -15.42 2.58 -12.18
C SER A 387 -16.20 3.67 -11.43
N PRO A 388 -16.58 4.78 -12.09
CA PRO A 388 -17.43 5.80 -11.49
C PRO A 388 -18.84 5.30 -11.15
N THR A 389 -19.28 4.18 -11.76
CA THR A 389 -20.56 3.54 -11.41
C THR A 389 -20.52 2.91 -10.03
N ASN A 390 -19.34 2.51 -9.56
CA ASN A 390 -19.15 1.80 -8.29
C ASN A 390 -18.58 2.71 -7.19
N PHE A 391 -17.76 3.70 -7.54
CA PHE A 391 -17.10 4.59 -6.58
C PHE A 391 -17.18 6.06 -7.02
N ALA A 392 -17.55 6.95 -6.10
CA ALA A 392 -17.41 8.39 -6.27
C ALA A 392 -15.91 8.79 -6.27
N SER A 393 -15.53 9.70 -7.17
CA SER A 393 -14.13 10.08 -7.42
C SER A 393 -13.20 8.86 -7.48
N PRO A 394 -13.43 7.92 -8.43
CA PRO A 394 -12.90 6.56 -8.34
C PRO A 394 -11.38 6.47 -8.48
N LYS A 395 -10.70 7.53 -8.94
CA LYS A 395 -9.24 7.59 -9.09
C LYS A 395 -8.56 8.34 -7.94
N GLU A 396 -9.33 8.95 -7.03
CA GLU A 396 -8.80 9.66 -5.88
C GLU A 396 -8.64 8.70 -4.70
N PHE A 397 -7.59 8.90 -3.91
CA PHE A 397 -7.34 8.16 -2.67
C PHE A 397 -8.10 8.83 -1.52
N ILE A 398 -9.25 8.24 -1.15
CA ILE A 398 -10.16 8.75 -0.12
C ILE A 398 -10.47 7.62 0.89
N PRO A 399 -9.60 7.38 1.89
CA PRO A 399 -9.81 6.36 2.91
C PRO A 399 -11.14 6.52 3.65
N GLU A 400 -11.60 7.76 3.83
CA GLU A 400 -12.83 8.10 4.53
C GLU A 400 -14.02 7.33 3.97
N ARG A 401 -14.01 6.88 2.71
CA ARG A 401 -15.10 6.11 2.12
C ARG A 401 -15.41 4.80 2.84
N TRP A 402 -14.44 4.26 3.56
CA TRP A 402 -14.55 3.03 4.34
C TRP A 402 -14.96 3.27 5.79
N LEU A 403 -14.92 4.52 6.26
CA LEU A 403 -15.29 4.87 7.64
C LEU A 403 -16.81 4.89 7.82
N PRO A 404 -17.37 4.40 8.95
CA PRO A 404 -18.81 4.37 9.19
C PRO A 404 -19.54 5.70 9.00
N ASP A 405 -18.97 6.80 9.50
CA ASP A 405 -19.62 8.13 9.55
C ASP A 405 -19.37 9.03 8.33
N SER A 406 -18.68 8.51 7.31
CA SER A 406 -18.33 9.30 6.13
C SER A 406 -19.53 9.65 5.25
N GLN A 407 -19.51 10.87 4.71
CA GLN A 407 -20.49 11.34 3.73
C GLN A 407 -20.20 10.81 2.32
N ILE A 408 -18.96 10.41 2.04
CA ILE A 408 -18.54 9.84 0.77
C ILE A 408 -18.59 8.32 0.95
N LYS A 409 -19.51 7.63 0.28
CA LYS A 409 -19.59 6.16 0.32
C LYS A 409 -19.39 5.56 -1.08
N PRO A 410 -18.87 4.33 -1.18
CA PRO A 410 -18.96 3.59 -2.44
C PRO A 410 -20.42 3.47 -2.89
N HIS A 411 -20.68 3.66 -4.17
CA HIS A 411 -22.01 3.42 -4.75
C HIS A 411 -22.35 1.92 -4.75
N ASN A 412 -21.33 1.08 -4.91
CA ASN A 412 -21.45 -0.36 -4.86
C ASN A 412 -20.23 -0.98 -4.18
N THR A 413 -20.41 -1.54 -2.97
CA THR A 413 -19.36 -2.25 -2.24
C THR A 413 -19.23 -3.72 -2.62
N ASN A 414 -20.23 -4.33 -3.26
CA ASN A 414 -20.23 -5.76 -3.60
C ASN A 414 -19.24 -6.10 -4.72
N VAL A 415 -18.69 -5.10 -5.41
CA VAL A 415 -17.60 -5.33 -6.36
C VAL A 415 -16.25 -5.53 -5.65
N TYR A 416 -16.09 -5.04 -4.42
CA TYR A 416 -14.80 -4.97 -3.73
C TYR A 416 -14.45 -6.25 -2.96
N HIS A 417 -13.60 -7.07 -3.58
CA HIS A 417 -13.09 -8.32 -3.02
C HIS A 417 -11.59 -8.48 -3.30
N PRO A 418 -10.70 -7.74 -2.61
CA PRO A 418 -9.25 -7.78 -2.86
C PRO A 418 -8.63 -9.17 -2.68
N PHE A 419 -9.28 -10.03 -1.88
CA PHE A 419 -8.86 -11.41 -1.63
C PHE A 419 -9.70 -12.46 -2.38
N SER A 420 -10.45 -12.06 -3.40
CA SER A 420 -11.44 -12.91 -4.09
C SER A 420 -12.58 -13.37 -3.13
N VAL A 421 -13.49 -14.21 -3.65
CA VAL A 421 -14.64 -14.77 -2.91
C VAL A 421 -14.69 -16.30 -2.97
N GLY A 422 -15.56 -16.86 -2.13
CA GLY A 422 -15.89 -18.28 -2.11
C GLY A 422 -14.80 -19.15 -1.48
N PRO A 423 -14.93 -20.49 -1.53
CA PRO A 423 -13.97 -21.41 -0.93
C PRO A 423 -12.57 -21.40 -1.59
N ARG A 424 -12.44 -20.67 -2.71
CA ARG A 424 -11.22 -20.46 -3.49
C ARG A 424 -10.64 -19.04 -3.27
N ASP A 425 -11.10 -18.34 -2.23
CA ASP A 425 -10.54 -17.07 -1.78
C ASP A 425 -9.08 -17.22 -1.31
N CYS A 426 -8.41 -16.09 -1.09
CA CYS A 426 -7.02 -16.08 -0.66
C CYS A 426 -6.86 -16.82 0.67
N VAL A 427 -6.06 -17.89 0.64
CA VAL A 427 -5.77 -18.72 1.83
C VAL A 427 -5.02 -17.93 2.91
N GLY A 428 -4.15 -17.00 2.49
CA GLY A 428 -3.31 -16.19 3.36
C GLY A 428 -3.99 -14.93 3.90
N LYS A 429 -5.28 -14.68 3.61
CA LYS A 429 -5.98 -13.42 3.92
C LYS A 429 -5.81 -12.98 5.38
N ALA A 430 -5.99 -13.89 6.34
CA ALA A 430 -5.89 -13.55 7.75
C ALA A 430 -4.44 -13.20 8.16
N PHE A 431 -3.47 -13.94 7.63
CA PHE A 431 -2.05 -13.75 7.89
C PHE A 431 -1.55 -12.43 7.28
N GLY A 432 -1.78 -12.22 5.98
CA GLY A 432 -1.36 -11.01 5.28
C GLY A 432 -2.00 -9.74 5.87
N PHE A 433 -3.24 -9.80 6.34
CA PHE A 433 -3.83 -8.67 7.06
C PHE A 433 -3.14 -8.36 8.40
N ALA A 434 -2.72 -9.38 9.15
CA ALA A 434 -1.98 -9.16 10.40
C ALA A 434 -0.62 -8.54 10.10
N GLU A 435 0.09 -9.07 9.10
CA GLU A 435 1.40 -8.61 8.65
C GLU A 435 1.37 -7.14 8.19
N VAL A 436 0.49 -6.79 7.24
CA VAL A 436 0.38 -5.41 6.73
C VAL A 436 0.02 -4.44 7.86
N ARG A 437 -0.93 -4.78 8.74
CA ARG A 437 -1.33 -3.89 9.84
C ARG A 437 -0.21 -3.66 10.84
N LEU A 438 0.49 -4.72 11.25
CA LEU A 438 1.55 -4.64 12.24
C LEU A 438 2.73 -3.82 11.72
N ILE A 439 3.19 -4.12 10.50
CA ILE A 439 4.30 -3.40 9.88
C ILE A 439 3.93 -1.93 9.71
N LEU A 440 2.75 -1.63 9.15
CA LEU A 440 2.32 -0.25 8.93
C LEU A 440 2.14 0.52 10.25
N ALA A 441 1.49 -0.09 11.25
CA ALA A 441 1.28 0.57 12.54
C ALA A 441 2.60 0.91 13.23
N LYS A 442 3.55 -0.04 13.27
CA LYS A 442 4.89 0.19 13.84
C LYS A 442 5.69 1.22 13.03
N LEU A 443 5.57 1.21 11.71
CA LEU A 443 6.23 2.19 10.84
C LEU A 443 5.75 3.61 11.14
N ILE A 444 4.43 3.85 11.15
CA ILE A 444 3.86 5.18 11.40
C ILE A 444 4.07 5.64 12.85
N TRP A 445 4.06 4.71 13.81
CA TRP A 445 4.34 5.03 15.21
C TRP A 445 5.78 5.54 15.39
N ASN A 446 6.76 4.90 14.73
CA ASN A 446 8.17 5.23 14.89
C ASN A 446 8.69 6.34 13.96
N PHE A 447 8.02 6.64 12.84
CA PHE A 447 8.60 7.51 11.81
C PHE A 447 7.62 8.50 11.20
N ASP A 448 8.15 9.65 10.81
CA ASP A 448 7.55 10.60 9.88
C ASP A 448 8.11 10.33 8.46
N LEU A 449 7.20 10.13 7.51
CA LEU A 449 7.49 9.71 6.15
C LEU A 449 7.26 10.88 5.17
N SER A 450 8.19 11.04 4.22
CA SER A 450 8.03 11.98 3.10
C SER A 450 8.62 11.39 1.82
N LEU A 451 8.16 11.83 0.65
CA LEU A 451 8.72 11.35 -0.60
C LEU A 451 10.19 11.74 -0.74
N GLY A 452 11.03 10.76 -1.08
CA GLY A 452 12.44 10.97 -1.41
C GLY A 452 12.64 11.73 -2.71
N GLU A 453 11.73 11.52 -3.68
CA GLU A 453 11.74 12.15 -5.00
C GLU A 453 10.34 12.66 -5.39
N LYS A 454 10.26 13.84 -6.03
CA LYS A 454 8.98 14.52 -6.33
C LYS A 454 8.18 13.91 -7.49
N ASP A 455 8.84 13.24 -8.45
CA ASP A 455 8.26 12.97 -9.77
C ASP A 455 7.69 11.57 -9.96
N TRP A 456 7.43 10.84 -8.88
CA TRP A 456 7.00 9.46 -9.03
C TRP A 456 5.49 9.22 -9.15
N ASP A 457 5.08 8.53 -10.22
CA ASP A 457 3.70 8.12 -10.49
C ASP A 457 3.54 6.58 -10.51
N TRP A 458 2.81 6.05 -9.52
CA TRP A 458 2.45 4.64 -9.43
C TRP A 458 1.72 4.14 -10.68
N TYR A 459 0.89 4.97 -11.30
CA TYR A 459 0.03 4.56 -12.41
C TYR A 459 0.75 4.44 -13.76
N THR A 460 2.04 4.80 -13.81
CA THR A 460 2.88 4.61 -15.01
C THR A 460 3.64 3.29 -15.01
N GLN A 461 3.53 2.52 -13.94
CA GLN A 461 4.26 1.27 -13.76
C GLN A 461 3.71 0.17 -14.67
N LYS A 462 4.60 -0.71 -15.12
CA LYS A 462 4.22 -1.92 -15.86
C LYS A 462 3.82 -3.00 -14.86
N ALA A 463 2.64 -3.58 -15.02
CA ALA A 463 2.14 -4.66 -14.20
C ALA A 463 2.43 -6.02 -14.87
N PHE A 464 3.41 -6.76 -14.36
CA PHE A 464 3.73 -8.12 -14.85
C PHE A 464 3.17 -9.20 -13.92
N LEU A 465 1.84 -9.41 -13.97
CA LEU A 465 1.07 -10.33 -13.11
C LEU A 465 1.14 -10.01 -11.61
N GLU A 466 2.33 -10.14 -11.01
CA GLU A 466 2.62 -9.92 -9.57
C GLU A 466 3.78 -8.91 -9.38
N ASP A 467 4.66 -8.75 -10.38
CA ASP A 467 5.84 -7.88 -10.31
C ASP A 467 5.49 -6.42 -10.65
N LEU A 468 5.46 -5.62 -9.59
CA LEU A 468 5.53 -4.16 -9.60
C LEU A 468 7.01 -3.81 -9.38
N GLY A 469 7.82 -3.84 -10.44
CA GLY A 469 9.23 -3.44 -10.41
C GLY A 469 9.37 -1.96 -10.07
N THR A 470 9.34 -1.64 -8.78
CA THR A 470 9.06 -0.30 -8.28
C THR A 470 9.98 0.06 -7.14
N ASP A 471 10.64 1.20 -7.28
CA ASP A 471 11.54 1.73 -6.26
C ASP A 471 10.77 2.84 -5.51
N VAL A 472 10.31 2.59 -4.27
CA VAL A 472 9.66 3.63 -3.43
C VAL A 472 10.69 4.35 -2.60
N MET A 473 11.27 5.41 -3.20
CA MET A 473 12.14 6.31 -2.46
C MET A 473 11.35 7.13 -1.45
N VAL A 474 11.53 6.82 -0.16
CA VAL A 474 10.94 7.53 0.98
C VAL A 474 12.06 8.06 1.87
N ARG A 475 11.94 9.32 2.28
CA ARG A 475 12.70 9.86 3.41
C ARG A 475 11.97 9.49 4.68
N ILE A 476 12.68 8.78 5.55
CA ILE A 476 12.22 8.34 6.84
C ILE A 476 12.94 9.19 7.89
N GLN A 477 12.17 9.87 8.73
CA GLN A 477 12.69 10.60 9.87
C GLN A 477 12.13 9.95 11.13
N SER A 478 12.98 9.73 12.14
CA SER A 478 12.50 9.27 13.44
C SER A 478 11.42 10.22 13.94
N ALA A 479 10.26 9.68 14.27
CA ALA A 479 9.19 10.45 14.88
C ALA A 479 9.76 11.04 16.17
N VAL A 480 9.69 12.36 16.32
CA VAL A 480 10.19 12.98 17.54
C VAL A 480 9.27 12.53 18.67
N SER A 481 9.82 11.83 19.67
CA SER A 481 9.05 11.53 20.87
C SER A 481 8.75 12.88 21.52
N ILE A 482 7.46 13.17 21.74
CA ILE A 482 7.06 14.36 22.50
C ILE A 482 7.42 14.19 23.99
N GLY A 483 8.05 13.07 24.37
CA GLY A 483 8.37 12.72 25.76
C GLY A 483 9.75 13.16 26.26
N ASP A 484 10.78 13.24 25.42
CA ASP A 484 12.17 13.27 25.94
C ASP A 484 13.10 14.33 25.34
N GLU A 485 12.67 15.14 24.38
CA GLU A 485 13.50 16.24 23.86
C GLU A 485 12.89 17.61 24.18
N VAL A 486 13.59 18.35 25.05
CA VAL A 486 13.39 19.78 25.27
C VAL A 486 13.87 20.50 24.02
N TYR A 487 12.94 21.09 23.25
CA TYR A 487 13.30 21.95 22.14
C TYR A 487 13.84 23.29 22.66
N ALA A 488 15.16 23.46 22.62
CA ALA A 488 15.79 24.77 22.78
C ALA A 488 15.64 25.54 21.46
N LEU A 489 14.72 26.51 21.42
CA LEU A 489 14.63 27.46 20.30
C LEU A 489 15.79 28.46 20.43
N THR A 490 16.84 28.33 19.61
CA THR A 490 17.89 29.35 19.53
C THR A 490 17.34 30.54 18.76
N VAL A 491 17.06 31.62 19.48
CA VAL A 491 16.58 32.88 18.90
C VAL A 491 17.63 33.95 19.19
N PRO A 492 17.97 34.85 18.24
CA PRO A 492 18.99 35.88 18.44
C PRO A 492 18.73 36.72 19.70
N ALA A 493 19.79 36.99 20.47
CA ALA A 493 19.75 37.55 21.82
C ALA A 493 19.13 38.95 21.95
N GLU A 494 18.79 39.61 20.85
CA GLU A 494 18.37 41.01 20.84
C GLU A 494 16.89 41.22 21.21
N ILE A 495 16.09 40.16 21.43
CA ILE A 495 14.63 40.31 21.52
C ILE A 495 13.98 39.28 22.47
N PHE A 496 13.92 39.52 23.79
CA PHE A 496 12.98 38.77 24.66
C PHE A 496 12.41 39.51 25.88
N GLN A 497 11.10 39.32 26.07
CA GLN A 497 10.46 39.23 27.38
C GLN A 497 9.47 38.04 27.33
N ILE A 498 9.62 37.05 28.21
CA ILE A 498 8.73 35.88 28.31
C ILE A 498 7.77 36.12 29.48
N GLU A 499 6.46 36.13 29.22
CA GLU A 499 5.43 36.22 30.27
C GLU A 499 4.59 34.94 30.32
N LYS A 500 4.41 34.40 31.54
CA LYS A 500 3.51 33.26 31.80
C LYS A 500 2.09 33.79 32.00
N LEU A 501 1.20 33.54 31.05
CA LEU A 501 -0.23 33.83 31.19
C LEU A 501 -0.92 32.67 31.92
N SER A 502 -1.20 32.85 33.21
CA SER A 502 -1.98 31.88 34.00
C SER A 502 -3.48 32.10 33.79
N LEU A 503 -4.11 31.24 33.00
CA LEU A 503 -5.57 31.20 32.82
C LEU A 503 -6.23 30.19 33.77
N GLY A 504 -6.02 30.34 35.09
CA GLY A 504 -6.88 29.80 36.16
C GLY A 504 -7.36 28.33 36.10
N ASN A 505 -6.77 27.48 35.27
CA ASN A 505 -7.15 26.09 35.04
C ASN A 505 -5.89 25.22 35.13
N PRO A 506 -5.80 24.29 36.10
CA PRO A 506 -4.56 23.57 36.42
C PRO A 506 -4.08 22.58 35.33
N LEU A 507 -4.79 22.44 34.21
CA LEU A 507 -4.47 21.52 33.11
C LEU A 507 -3.93 22.20 31.85
N ILE A 508 -3.76 23.54 31.85
CA ILE A 508 -3.35 24.28 30.66
C ILE A 508 -2.18 25.20 31.03
N GLU A 509 -0.97 24.85 30.62
CA GLU A 509 0.17 25.78 30.58
C GLU A 509 0.28 26.38 29.18
N ILE A 510 0.28 27.72 29.11
CA ILE A 510 0.49 28.47 27.87
C ILE A 510 1.87 29.12 27.94
N LEU A 511 2.73 28.82 26.98
CA LEU A 511 3.98 29.55 26.74
C LEU A 511 3.71 30.63 25.69
N ALA A 512 3.83 31.89 26.08
CA ALA A 512 3.76 33.03 25.17
C ALA A 512 5.16 33.56 24.88
N LEU A 513 5.53 33.63 23.60
CA LEU A 513 6.75 34.28 23.12
C LEU A 513 6.35 35.63 22.50
N ALA A 514 6.82 36.73 23.09
CA ALA A 514 6.61 38.07 22.55
C ALA A 514 7.82 38.49 21.69
N TYR A 515 7.57 38.89 20.45
CA TYR A 515 8.60 39.38 19.54
C TYR A 515 8.43 40.90 19.32
N TRP A 516 9.55 41.64 19.40
CA TRP A 516 9.60 43.08 19.19
C TRP A 516 10.35 43.40 17.89
N MET A 517 9.61 43.80 16.86
CA MET A 517 10.16 44.49 15.69
C MET A 517 9.57 45.88 15.63
N ASP A 518 10.41 46.87 15.32
CA ASP A 518 10.01 48.26 15.14
C ASP A 518 8.76 48.35 14.25
N ASN A 519 7.67 48.81 14.87
CA ASN A 519 6.35 49.14 14.32
C ASN A 519 5.30 48.02 14.10
N ALA A 520 5.50 46.79 14.57
CA ALA A 520 4.39 45.83 14.74
C ALA A 520 4.69 44.80 15.84
N HIS A 521 3.93 44.82 16.94
CA HIS A 521 4.02 43.79 17.98
C HIS A 521 3.33 42.51 17.49
N GLN A 522 4.06 41.39 17.46
CA GLN A 522 3.53 40.05 17.19
C GLN A 522 3.76 39.18 18.43
N ILE A 523 2.67 38.63 18.99
CA ILE A 523 2.74 37.64 20.07
C ILE A 523 2.46 36.29 19.45
N VAL A 524 3.40 35.36 19.61
CA VAL A 524 3.27 33.97 19.18
C VAL A 524 2.95 33.13 20.41
N ILE A 525 1.77 32.53 20.40
CA ILE A 525 1.31 31.64 21.47
C ILE A 525 1.47 30.21 20.99
N ILE A 526 2.25 29.42 21.72
CA ILE A 526 2.40 27.98 21.49
C ILE A 526 1.59 27.27 22.58
N CYS A 527 0.53 26.57 22.18
CA CYS A 527 -0.28 25.75 23.08
C CYS A 527 -0.02 24.28 22.81
N ASP A 528 0.17 23.51 23.88
CA ASP A 528 0.08 22.07 23.84
C ASP A 528 -1.39 21.62 24.04
N GLN A 529 -1.80 20.53 23.39
CA GLN A 529 -3.07 19.81 23.63
C GLN A 529 -4.43 20.51 23.33
N LEU A 530 -4.57 21.38 22.32
CA LEU A 530 -5.90 21.95 21.97
C LEU A 530 -6.33 21.71 20.52
N ASP A 531 -7.55 21.15 20.37
CA ASP A 531 -8.35 21.23 19.14
C ASP A 531 -8.61 22.72 18.79
N PRO A 532 -8.11 23.22 17.64
CA PRO A 532 -8.21 24.63 17.27
C PRO A 532 -9.65 25.17 17.26
N LEU A 533 -10.63 24.35 16.90
CA LEU A 533 -12.05 24.72 16.87
C LEU A 533 -12.66 24.85 18.27
N LYS A 534 -12.17 24.04 19.21
CA LYS A 534 -12.60 24.05 20.61
C LYS A 534 -12.04 25.26 21.36
N PHE A 535 -10.76 25.58 21.10
CA PHE A 535 -10.13 26.82 21.57
C PHE A 535 -10.85 28.06 21.03
N TYR A 536 -11.15 28.11 19.72
CA TYR A 536 -11.88 29.22 19.10
C TYR A 536 -13.25 29.48 19.76
N ARG A 537 -14.03 28.44 20.05
CA ARG A 537 -15.33 28.58 20.72
C ARG A 537 -15.18 29.06 22.17
N GLN A 538 -14.17 28.60 22.90
CA GLN A 538 -13.91 29.05 24.27
C GLN A 538 -13.41 30.49 24.31
N PHE A 539 -12.51 30.86 23.39
CA PHE A 539 -12.01 32.22 23.24
C PHE A 539 -13.13 33.19 22.85
N GLN A 540 -13.98 32.86 21.87
CA GLN A 540 -15.15 33.69 21.52
C GLN A 540 -16.12 33.86 22.70
N ASN A 541 -16.29 32.82 23.53
CA ASN A 541 -17.14 32.91 24.71
C ASN A 541 -16.52 33.75 25.84
N ALA A 542 -15.19 33.71 26.00
CA ALA A 542 -14.46 34.54 26.96
C ALA A 542 -14.42 36.01 26.53
N ASP A 543 -14.17 36.27 25.24
CA ASP A 543 -14.12 37.61 24.66
C ASP A 543 -15.53 38.25 24.60
N LYS A 544 -16.59 37.47 24.31
CA LYS A 544 -17.98 37.93 24.48
C LYS A 544 -18.32 38.29 25.93
N ARG A 545 -17.83 37.52 26.91
CA ARG A 545 -18.04 37.84 28.33
C ARG A 545 -17.34 39.14 28.73
N GLN A 546 -16.07 39.32 28.33
CA GLN A 546 -15.32 40.56 28.59
C GLN A 546 -15.89 41.77 27.84
N ALA A 547 -16.39 41.59 26.62
CA ALA A 547 -17.02 42.67 25.85
C ALA A 547 -18.36 43.11 26.45
N ILE A 548 -19.15 42.18 27.01
CA ILE A 548 -20.39 42.49 27.73
C ILE A 548 -20.09 43.24 29.04
N GLU A 549 -19.01 42.91 29.74
CA GLU A 549 -18.58 43.60 30.96
C GLU A 549 -18.00 45.01 30.72
N ARG A 550 -17.47 45.28 29.51
CA ARG A 550 -16.80 46.56 29.17
C ARG A 550 -17.65 47.52 28.32
N GLY A 551 -18.89 47.18 27.97
CA GLY A 551 -19.89 48.12 27.46
C GLY A 551 -19.55 48.84 26.13
N GLY A 552 -18.76 48.25 25.23
CA GLY A 552 -18.33 48.89 23.98
C GLY A 552 -18.91 48.23 22.72
N ALA A 553 -19.72 48.97 21.96
CA ALA A 553 -20.40 48.51 20.73
C ALA A 553 -19.51 48.51 19.46
N ASP A 554 -18.20 48.76 19.57
CA ASP A 554 -17.32 49.01 18.41
C ASP A 554 -16.42 47.81 18.00
N ASN A 555 -16.57 46.66 18.67
CA ASN A 555 -15.70 45.49 18.43
C ASN A 555 -16.12 44.60 17.24
N ASP A 556 -17.22 44.90 16.57
CA ASP A 556 -17.77 44.05 15.50
C ASP A 556 -16.99 44.17 14.16
N TYR A 557 -16.17 45.22 14.00
CA TYR A 557 -15.36 45.41 12.78
C TYR A 557 -13.99 44.70 12.84
N LYS A 558 -13.43 44.49 14.05
CA LYS A 558 -12.14 43.79 14.23
C LYS A 558 -12.28 42.26 14.13
N SER A 559 -13.41 41.72 14.59
CA SER A 559 -13.74 40.30 14.52
C SER A 559 -13.81 39.79 13.08
N GLN A 560 -14.41 40.55 12.15
CA GLN A 560 -14.53 40.18 10.74
C GLN A 560 -13.20 40.20 9.98
N LYS A 561 -12.24 41.05 10.37
CA LYS A 561 -10.92 41.13 9.72
C LYS A 561 -10.01 39.97 10.14
N LEU A 562 -10.13 39.48 11.39
CA LEU A 562 -9.46 38.27 11.86
C LEU A 562 -9.95 37.00 11.12
N THR A 563 -11.25 36.94 10.77
CA THR A 563 -11.86 35.81 10.05
C THR A 563 -11.20 35.54 8.69
N ARG A 564 -10.67 36.57 8.01
CA ARG A 564 -10.03 36.43 6.70
C ARG A 564 -8.58 35.94 6.76
N MET A 565 -7.92 36.05 7.92
CA MET A 565 -6.49 35.73 8.05
C MET A 565 -6.25 34.29 8.52
N LEU A 566 -7.23 33.66 9.17
CA LEU A 566 -7.18 32.28 9.67
C LEU A 566 -7.31 31.20 8.58
N LEU A 567 -7.72 31.57 7.35
CA LEU A 567 -8.01 30.61 6.27
C LEU A 567 -6.86 30.44 5.25
N SER A 568 -5.69 31.08 5.44
CA SER A 568 -4.65 31.14 4.40
C SER A 568 -3.28 30.58 4.75
N THR A 569 -3.11 29.84 5.85
CA THR A 569 -1.81 29.24 6.19
C THR A 569 -1.88 27.72 6.24
N THR A 570 -1.51 27.13 5.11
CA THR A 570 -1.14 25.72 4.93
C THR A 570 0.24 25.44 5.53
N SER A 571 0.45 24.20 5.96
CA SER A 571 1.66 23.54 6.49
C SER A 571 1.90 23.62 8.02
N SER A 572 1.59 22.49 8.65
CA SER A 572 2.24 21.87 9.83
C SER A 572 2.27 22.55 11.19
N TYR A 573 1.98 23.84 11.35
CA TYR A 573 1.92 24.47 12.68
C TYR A 573 0.82 25.53 12.73
N THR A 574 -0.10 25.42 13.69
CA THR A 574 -1.17 26.42 13.89
C THR A 574 -0.65 27.52 14.80
N ALA A 575 0.05 28.52 14.26
CA ALA A 575 0.37 29.74 15.00
C ALA A 575 -0.81 30.71 14.91
N THR A 576 -1.42 31.07 16.04
CA THR A 576 -2.50 32.07 16.09
C THR A 576 -1.94 33.41 16.59
N VAL A 577 -2.06 34.46 15.78
CA VAL A 577 -1.57 35.82 16.11
C VAL A 577 -2.68 36.63 16.79
N LEU A 578 -2.45 37.08 18.02
CA LEU A 578 -3.31 38.03 18.74
C LEU A 578 -2.48 39.27 19.12
N ALA A 579 -3.06 40.46 18.97
CA ALA A 579 -2.44 41.73 19.33
C ALA A 579 -3.30 42.47 20.36
N ASP A 580 -2.73 42.82 21.51
CA ASP A 580 -3.31 43.79 22.44
C ASP A 580 -2.23 44.72 23.04
N LYS A 581 -2.62 45.97 23.31
CA LYS A 581 -1.78 47.03 23.88
C LYS A 581 -2.18 47.28 25.33
N SER A 582 -1.30 47.02 26.29
CA SER A 582 -1.19 47.88 27.48
C SER A 582 0.14 47.73 28.20
N LYS A 583 0.64 48.85 28.71
CA LYS A 583 2.00 49.11 29.22
C LYS A 583 2.24 48.69 30.68
N ASN A 584 3.54 48.53 30.97
CA ASN A 584 4.31 48.83 32.20
C ASN A 584 4.52 47.73 33.26
N GLY A 585 5.80 47.45 33.56
CA GLY A 585 6.27 47.12 34.90
C GLY A 585 7.40 46.08 34.97
N SER A 586 8.58 46.47 35.48
CA SER A 586 9.73 45.60 35.75
C SER A 586 9.52 44.70 36.97
N THR A 587 9.82 43.41 36.88
CA THR A 587 10.01 42.51 38.04
C THR A 587 10.99 41.39 37.74
N THR A 588 12.05 41.29 38.55
CA THR A 588 12.91 40.11 38.68
C THR A 588 12.08 38.91 39.14
N SER A 589 12.22 37.77 38.46
CA SER A 589 11.40 36.58 38.71
C SER A 589 12.30 35.37 39.00
N HIS A 590 12.20 34.80 40.21
CA HIS A 590 12.69 33.46 40.50
C HIS A 590 11.65 32.45 39.99
N ILE A 591 12.02 31.54 39.08
CA ILE A 591 11.09 30.58 38.47
C ILE A 591 11.60 29.16 38.73
N PRO A 592 10.96 28.37 39.62
CA PRO A 592 11.17 26.93 39.68
C PRO A 592 10.40 26.24 38.55
N ILE A 593 11.09 25.47 37.73
CA ILE A 593 10.48 24.60 36.72
C ILE A 593 10.27 23.22 37.37
N VAL A 594 9.02 22.76 37.45
CA VAL A 594 8.69 21.41 37.91
C VAL A 594 8.09 20.64 36.74
N SER A 595 8.85 19.65 36.26
CA SER A 595 8.37 18.53 35.43
C SER A 595 8.57 17.26 36.26
N GLY A 596 7.65 16.30 36.16
CA GLY A 596 7.52 15.15 37.09
C GLY A 596 8.83 14.41 37.39
N ASP A 597 8.93 13.91 38.63
CA ASP A 597 9.99 13.09 39.27
C ASP A 597 11.47 13.46 39.06
N ALA A 598 11.79 14.53 38.32
CA ALA A 598 13.14 15.05 38.16
C ALA A 598 13.46 16.14 39.21
N GLU A 599 14.72 16.21 39.64
CA GLU A 599 15.19 17.26 40.56
C GLU A 599 14.99 18.67 39.96
N PRO A 600 14.61 19.66 40.80
CA PRO A 600 14.27 21.00 40.34
C PRO A 600 15.46 21.70 39.69
N LEU A 601 15.21 22.33 38.53
CA LEU A 601 16.15 23.21 37.84
C LEU A 601 16.01 24.63 38.38
N GLU A 602 17.14 25.20 38.84
CA GLU A 602 17.22 26.57 39.33
C GLU A 602 18.06 27.42 38.35
N LEU A 603 17.49 28.53 37.88
CA LEU A 603 18.15 29.48 36.98
C LEU A 603 18.64 30.71 37.76
N TYR A 604 19.90 31.08 37.52
CA TYR A 604 20.55 32.23 38.14
C TYR A 604 21.10 33.17 37.08
N ASP A 605 20.75 34.44 37.21
CA ASP A 605 21.26 35.52 36.37
C ASP A 605 22.60 35.99 36.97
N ILE A 606 23.70 35.90 36.22
CA ILE A 606 25.02 36.34 36.70
C ILE A 606 25.25 37.79 36.24
N PRO A 607 25.42 38.75 37.18
CA PRO A 607 25.70 40.13 36.81
C PRO A 607 27.04 40.23 36.10
N SER A 608 27.02 40.64 34.83
CA SER A 608 28.20 40.97 34.03
C SER A 608 28.50 42.48 34.10
N HIS A 609 29.78 42.85 34.07
CA HIS A 609 30.22 44.23 33.94
C HIS A 609 30.36 44.69 32.47
N GLU A 610 30.14 43.79 31.52
CA GLU A 610 30.11 44.10 30.09
C GLU A 610 28.65 44.25 29.60
N PRO A 611 28.31 45.32 28.85
CA PRO A 611 26.93 45.61 28.45
C PRO A 611 26.26 44.55 27.58
N ASP A 612 27.04 43.66 26.94
CA ASP A 612 26.59 42.75 25.89
C ASP A 612 26.79 41.26 26.23
N ALA A 613 27.18 40.93 27.47
CA ALA A 613 27.38 39.55 27.90
C ALA A 613 26.33 39.14 28.94
N ALA A 614 25.37 38.30 28.54
CA ALA A 614 24.46 37.61 29.46
C ALA A 614 25.04 36.23 29.77
N HIS A 615 25.32 35.96 31.05
CA HIS A 615 25.79 34.66 31.51
C HIS A 615 24.68 33.99 32.31
N LEU A 616 24.17 32.87 31.81
CA LEU A 616 23.13 32.11 32.47
C LEU A 616 23.77 30.96 33.25
N ALA A 617 23.54 30.90 34.57
CA ALA A 617 23.91 29.74 35.36
C ALA A 617 22.70 28.83 35.58
N ILE A 618 22.85 27.57 35.19
CA ILE A 618 21.86 26.52 35.39
C ILE A 618 22.36 25.60 36.48
N ARG A 619 21.54 25.40 37.51
CA ARG A 619 21.83 24.47 38.60
C ARG A 619 20.88 23.28 38.55
N GLN A 620 21.46 22.09 38.51
CA GLN A 620 20.73 20.82 38.65
C GLN A 620 21.37 20.04 39.82
N GLY A 621 20.67 19.99 40.95
CA GLY A 621 21.20 19.41 42.19
C GLY A 621 22.44 20.14 42.73
N LYS A 622 23.60 19.47 42.76
CA LYS A 622 24.91 20.05 43.20
C LYS A 622 25.77 20.55 42.04
N SER A 623 25.34 20.34 40.80
CA SER A 623 26.08 20.64 39.58
C SER A 623 25.68 22.01 39.04
N TRP A 624 26.66 22.75 38.52
CA TRP A 624 26.45 24.06 37.90
C TRP A 624 27.01 24.04 36.48
N SER A 625 26.24 24.55 35.51
CA SER A 625 26.71 24.87 34.16
C SER A 625 26.48 26.35 33.88
N VAL A 626 27.42 26.99 33.19
CA VAL A 626 27.33 28.39 32.79
C VAL A 626 27.40 28.44 31.27
N GLU A 627 26.43 29.10 30.64
CA GLU A 627 26.42 29.33 29.20
C GLU A 627 26.60 30.84 28.93
N GLY A 628 27.61 31.18 28.12
CA GLY A 628 27.91 32.53 27.68
C GLY A 628 28.65 32.52 26.34
N SER A 629 28.44 33.55 25.53
CA SER A 629 29.13 33.69 24.24
C SER A 629 30.56 34.18 24.45
N ASN A 630 31.52 33.26 24.22
CA ASN A 630 32.98 33.36 24.18
C ASN A 630 33.75 32.89 25.44
N GLU A 631 34.53 31.83 25.18
CA GLU A 631 35.34 30.93 26.04
C GLU A 631 34.62 30.03 27.06
#